data_AF-A0A9D3AKN8-F1
#
_entry.id   AF-A0A9D3AKN8-F1
#
_cell.length_a   1.000
_cell.length_b   1.000
_cell.length_c   1.000
_cell.angle_alpha   90.00
_cell.angle_beta   90.00
_cell.angle_gamma   90.00
#
_symmetry.space_group_name_H-M   'P 1'
#
loop_
_entity.id
_entity.type
_entity.pdbx_description
1 polymer ?
#
loop_
_entity_poly.entity_id
_entity_poly.type
_entity_poly.pdbx_seq_one_letter_code
_entity_poly.pdbx_strand_id
1 'polypeptide(L)'
;MMRKTRLTAAVVLSLVLASCTATRATVGQGLPAPERGAALFRAQADSLTSLQRDSMAVQWYAAGDFPRFMRHFQRVDTRIVTSDGRTVKVHYYVAPDYLCVGTDEDFLRLPLTPRAAQRIADLLGCFLSTPTICDQVYRAARVKLEPMPMMCERESFRTFVVHNYLIEGQRKGRKGLIAGHKKDVVLTAALEGKPDRIALYGWHTLDGKPIQPVYTGHIFHYVDYSHGFRLVRRDIWVDGRRMDYTEVLFHPEYWRVLTDRPGQKMTAYPAR
;
A
#
# COMPACT_ATOMS: atom_id res chain seq x y z
N MET A 1 3.83 -3.23 -81.17
CA MET A 1 2.57 -3.33 -80.39
C MET A 1 2.81 -4.30 -79.23
N MET A 2 2.34 -3.98 -78.01
CA MET A 2 2.33 -4.81 -76.77
C MET A 2 3.64 -4.83 -75.95
N ARG A 3 3.79 -3.86 -75.03
CA ARG A 3 3.49 -3.89 -73.57
C ARG A 3 4.61 -4.52 -72.72
N LYS A 4 5.49 -3.66 -72.20
CA LYS A 4 6.43 -3.97 -71.11
C LYS A 4 5.67 -3.92 -69.78
N THR A 5 5.52 -5.07 -69.12
CA THR A 5 4.91 -5.17 -67.78
C THR A 5 5.97 -4.80 -66.74
N ARG A 6 5.75 -3.68 -66.01
CA ARG A 6 6.57 -3.31 -64.85
C ARG A 6 6.01 -4.04 -63.62
N LEU A 7 6.83 -4.86 -62.98
CA LEU A 7 6.51 -5.49 -61.70
C LEU A 7 6.95 -4.54 -60.58
N THR A 8 6.01 -3.85 -59.96
CA THR A 8 6.24 -3.05 -58.74
C THR A 8 6.24 -3.97 -57.53
N ALA A 9 7.40 -4.17 -56.92
CA ALA A 9 7.52 -4.85 -55.62
C ALA A 9 7.00 -3.91 -54.51
N ALA A 10 5.88 -4.27 -53.90
CA ALA A 10 5.38 -3.59 -52.71
C ALA A 10 6.13 -4.13 -51.47
N VAL A 11 6.98 -3.29 -50.88
CA VAL A 11 7.59 -3.56 -49.57
C VAL A 11 6.53 -3.29 -48.51
N VAL A 12 5.97 -4.35 -47.94
CA VAL A 12 5.07 -4.27 -46.77
C VAL A 12 5.95 -4.10 -45.53
N LEU A 13 6.05 -2.85 -45.04
CA LEU A 13 6.71 -2.54 -43.78
C LEU A 13 5.75 -2.89 -42.63
N SER A 14 5.88 -4.11 -42.11
CA SER A 14 5.13 -4.56 -40.93
C SER A 14 5.63 -3.81 -39.69
N LEU A 15 4.92 -2.77 -39.27
CA LEU A 15 5.08 -2.13 -37.97
C LEU A 15 4.69 -3.14 -36.88
N VAL A 16 5.67 -3.77 -36.26
CA VAL A 16 5.48 -4.50 -35.00
C VAL A 16 5.24 -3.46 -33.90
N LEU A 17 3.96 -3.17 -33.64
CA LEU A 17 3.56 -2.47 -32.42
C LEU A 17 3.85 -3.41 -31.25
N ALA A 18 4.98 -3.20 -30.58
CA ALA A 18 5.21 -3.78 -29.27
C ALA A 18 4.15 -3.19 -28.33
N SER A 19 3.04 -3.89 -28.14
CA SER A 19 2.12 -3.64 -27.04
C SER A 19 2.94 -3.75 -25.76
N CYS A 20 3.27 -2.60 -25.16
CA CYS A 20 3.64 -2.53 -23.75
C CYS A 20 2.45 -3.06 -22.95
N THR A 21 2.37 -4.38 -22.75
CA THR A 21 1.59 -4.95 -21.67
C THR A 21 2.23 -4.41 -20.41
N ALA A 22 1.67 -3.32 -19.88
CA ALA A 22 1.96 -2.91 -18.51
C ALA A 22 1.63 -4.12 -17.65
N THR A 23 2.65 -4.86 -17.25
CA THR A 23 2.50 -6.04 -16.41
C THR A 23 1.78 -5.56 -15.17
N ARG A 24 0.51 -5.93 -15.01
CA ARG A 24 -0.28 -5.52 -13.84
C ARG A 24 0.49 -6.01 -12.62
N ALA A 25 0.99 -5.08 -11.80
CA ALA A 25 1.72 -5.42 -10.59
C ALA A 25 0.77 -6.14 -9.64
N THR A 26 0.78 -7.46 -9.69
CA THR A 26 -0.18 -8.29 -8.99
C THR A 26 0.53 -9.07 -7.89
N VAL A 27 -0.05 -9.11 -6.69
CA VAL A 27 0.47 -9.88 -5.55
C VAL A 27 -0.45 -11.06 -5.23
N GLY A 28 0.05 -12.01 -4.44
CA GLY A 28 -0.72 -13.20 -4.05
C GLY A 28 -1.01 -14.13 -5.23
N GLN A 29 -0.10 -14.20 -6.21
CA GLN A 29 -0.18 -15.18 -7.30
C GLN A 29 -0.23 -16.59 -6.70
N GLY A 30 -1.19 -17.40 -7.15
CA GLY A 30 -1.43 -18.74 -6.61
C GLY A 30 -2.34 -18.81 -5.38
N LEU A 31 -2.71 -17.68 -4.76
CA LEU A 31 -3.75 -17.68 -3.73
C LEU A 31 -5.14 -17.85 -4.38
N PRO A 32 -6.04 -18.66 -3.80
CA PRO A 32 -7.39 -18.86 -4.34
C PRO A 32 -8.18 -17.54 -4.29
N ALA A 33 -9.29 -17.44 -5.02
CA ALA A 33 -10.16 -16.27 -4.95
C ALA A 33 -10.75 -16.13 -3.53
N PRO A 34 -11.02 -14.90 -3.04
CA PRO A 34 -11.67 -14.73 -1.74
C PRO A 34 -13.09 -15.30 -1.81
N GLU A 35 -13.42 -16.17 -0.85
CA GLU A 35 -14.75 -16.79 -0.71
C GLU A 35 -15.48 -16.30 0.54
N ARG A 36 -14.73 -15.87 1.56
CA ARG A 36 -15.27 -15.40 2.83
C ARG A 36 -15.44 -13.88 2.81
N GLY A 37 -16.67 -13.40 2.94
CA GLY A 37 -16.99 -11.98 3.08
C GLY A 37 -16.66 -11.42 4.47
N ALA A 38 -16.49 -10.10 4.58
CA ALA A 38 -16.22 -9.45 5.86
C ALA A 38 -17.33 -9.62 6.90
N ALA A 39 -18.58 -9.90 6.53
CA ALA A 39 -19.64 -10.27 7.47
C ALA A 39 -19.27 -11.49 8.32
N LEU A 40 -18.68 -12.52 7.69
CA LEU A 40 -18.18 -13.70 8.40
C LEU A 40 -17.01 -13.34 9.30
N PHE A 41 -16.09 -12.49 8.83
CA PHE A 41 -14.97 -12.02 9.66
C PHE A 41 -15.51 -11.33 10.92
N ARG A 42 -16.46 -10.40 10.76
CA ARG A 42 -17.06 -9.65 11.86
C ARG A 42 -17.71 -10.56 12.89
N ALA A 43 -18.53 -11.51 12.45
CA ALA A 43 -19.20 -12.45 13.34
C ALA A 43 -18.22 -13.30 14.16
N GLN A 44 -17.11 -13.74 13.56
CA GLN A 44 -16.09 -14.53 14.23
C GLN A 44 -15.19 -13.69 15.14
N ALA A 45 -14.93 -12.43 14.77
CA ALA A 45 -13.99 -11.54 15.45
C ALA A 45 -14.57 -10.80 16.67
N ASP A 46 -15.89 -10.74 16.81
CA ASP A 46 -16.58 -9.91 17.81
C ASP A 46 -16.22 -10.30 19.26
N SER A 47 -16.06 -11.60 19.52
CA SER A 47 -15.69 -12.14 20.83
C SER A 47 -14.18 -12.32 21.04
N LEU A 48 -13.36 -12.02 20.02
CA LEU A 48 -11.93 -12.26 20.07
C LEU A 48 -11.18 -11.11 20.72
N THR A 49 -10.05 -11.43 21.35
CA THR A 49 -9.04 -10.45 21.74
C THR A 49 -8.35 -9.83 20.53
N SER A 50 -7.63 -8.71 20.72
CA SER A 50 -6.85 -8.07 19.65
C SER A 50 -5.86 -9.04 18.98
N LEU A 51 -5.13 -9.83 19.77
CA LEU A 51 -4.14 -10.80 19.26
C LEU A 51 -4.77 -11.96 18.47
N GLN A 52 -5.96 -12.42 18.90
CA GLN A 52 -6.71 -13.45 18.18
C GLN A 52 -7.24 -12.91 16.84
N ARG A 53 -7.74 -11.67 16.80
CA ARG A 53 -8.15 -11.01 15.54
C ARG A 53 -6.97 -10.84 14.58
N ASP A 54 -5.81 -10.45 15.10
CA ASP A 54 -4.58 -10.36 14.32
C ASP A 54 -4.19 -11.71 13.71
N SER A 55 -4.19 -12.77 14.52
CA SER A 55 -3.88 -14.12 14.06
C SER A 55 -4.86 -14.61 12.99
N MET A 56 -6.16 -14.32 13.19
CA MET A 56 -7.21 -14.61 12.23
C MET A 56 -7.03 -13.82 10.92
N ALA A 57 -6.69 -12.54 10.97
CA ALA A 57 -6.42 -11.73 9.78
C ALA A 57 -5.26 -12.29 8.96
N VAL A 58 -4.16 -12.71 9.60
CA VAL A 58 -3.03 -13.37 8.92
C VAL A 58 -3.48 -14.66 8.22
N GLN A 59 -4.31 -15.49 8.88
CA GLN A 59 -4.84 -16.72 8.29
C GLN A 59 -5.77 -16.45 7.10
N TRP A 60 -6.59 -15.40 7.17
CA TRP A 60 -7.44 -14.99 6.05
C TRP A 60 -6.61 -14.58 4.84
N TYR A 61 -5.54 -13.81 5.05
CA TYR A 61 -4.61 -13.46 3.97
C TYR A 61 -3.89 -14.69 3.39
N ALA A 62 -3.43 -15.62 4.25
CA ALA A 62 -2.82 -16.88 3.81
C ALA A 62 -3.77 -17.75 2.99
N ALA A 63 -5.07 -17.68 3.27
CA ALA A 63 -6.12 -18.36 2.52
C ALA A 63 -6.60 -17.57 1.29
N GLY A 64 -6.12 -16.35 1.05
CA GLY A 64 -6.55 -15.52 -0.08
C GLY A 64 -7.83 -14.70 0.13
N ASP A 65 -8.40 -14.68 1.35
CA ASP A 65 -9.64 -13.99 1.71
C ASP A 65 -9.44 -12.49 1.99
N PHE A 66 -8.93 -11.82 0.98
CA PHE A 66 -8.91 -10.36 0.88
C PHE A 66 -9.31 -9.97 -0.54
N PRO A 67 -9.86 -8.75 -0.74
CA PRO A 67 -10.49 -8.39 -2.00
C PRO A 67 -9.56 -8.56 -3.21
N ARG A 68 -10.09 -9.02 -4.35
CA ARG A 68 -9.27 -9.18 -5.57
C ARG A 68 -8.73 -7.85 -6.04
N PHE A 69 -9.46 -6.74 -5.85
CA PHE A 69 -8.94 -5.42 -6.18
C PHE A 69 -7.64 -5.10 -5.43
N MET A 70 -7.46 -5.59 -4.19
CA MET A 70 -6.25 -5.39 -3.40
C MET A 70 -5.04 -6.14 -3.97
N ARG A 71 -5.24 -7.15 -4.82
CA ARG A 71 -4.16 -7.85 -5.51
C ARG A 71 -3.56 -7.00 -6.62
N HIS A 72 -4.30 -6.05 -7.19
CA HIS A 72 -3.87 -5.23 -8.32
C HIS A 72 -3.28 -3.91 -7.85
N PHE A 73 -1.97 -3.91 -7.63
CA PHE A 73 -1.26 -2.74 -7.10
C PHE A 73 -1.23 -1.61 -8.11
N GLN A 74 -1.32 -0.39 -7.60
CA GLN A 74 -1.35 0.86 -8.34
C GLN A 74 0.06 1.43 -8.46
N ARG A 75 0.42 1.89 -9.66
CA ARG A 75 1.70 2.54 -9.91
C ARG A 75 1.72 3.93 -9.28
N VAL A 76 2.80 4.26 -8.59
CA VAL A 76 3.14 5.60 -8.12
C VAL A 76 4.41 6.04 -8.82
N ASP A 77 4.32 7.13 -9.58
CA ASP A 77 5.45 7.77 -10.24
C ASP A 77 5.94 8.93 -9.39
N THR A 78 7.25 9.00 -9.18
CA THR A 78 7.92 10.07 -8.43
C THR A 78 9.29 10.36 -9.05
N ARG A 79 9.94 11.39 -8.55
CA ARG A 79 11.31 11.75 -8.94
C ARG A 79 12.05 12.24 -7.71
N ILE A 80 13.36 12.02 -7.72
CA ILE A 80 14.26 12.62 -6.74
C ILE A 80 15.32 13.43 -7.47
N VAL A 81 15.88 14.41 -6.79
CA VAL A 81 17.09 15.12 -7.22
C VAL A 81 18.22 14.66 -6.31
N THR A 82 19.26 14.09 -6.91
CA THR A 82 20.48 13.63 -6.21
C THR A 82 21.33 14.83 -5.81
N SER A 83 22.30 14.61 -4.91
CA SER A 83 23.21 15.66 -4.42
C SER A 83 24.02 16.35 -5.52
N ASP A 84 24.29 15.67 -6.64
CA ASP A 84 24.94 16.21 -7.84
C ASP A 84 23.98 16.94 -8.81
N GLY A 85 22.71 17.09 -8.44
CA GLY A 85 21.70 17.81 -9.24
C GLY A 85 20.98 16.96 -10.30
N ARG A 86 21.33 15.68 -10.46
CA ARG A 86 20.64 14.80 -11.43
C ARG A 86 19.21 14.48 -11.00
N THR A 87 18.27 14.61 -11.93
CA THR A 87 16.89 14.16 -11.72
C THR A 87 16.76 12.68 -12.07
N VAL A 88 16.34 11.88 -11.10
CA VAL A 88 16.14 10.43 -11.23
C VAL A 88 14.65 10.12 -11.31
N LYS A 89 14.22 9.40 -12.34
CA LYS A 89 12.83 8.94 -12.48
C LYS A 89 12.63 7.68 -11.66
N VAL A 90 11.60 7.66 -10.83
CA VAL A 90 11.31 6.51 -9.98
C VAL A 90 9.85 6.11 -10.09
N HIS A 91 9.56 4.81 -10.13
CA HIS A 91 8.21 4.33 -9.88
C HIS A 91 8.22 3.05 -9.07
N TYR A 92 7.14 2.84 -8.34
CA TYR A 92 6.89 1.64 -7.54
C TYR A 92 5.39 1.36 -7.51
N TYR A 93 4.98 0.30 -6.82
CA TYR A 93 3.60 -0.16 -6.81
C TYR A 93 3.11 -0.34 -5.37
N VAL A 94 1.89 0.13 -5.10
CA VAL A 94 1.26 0.07 -3.77
C VAL A 94 -0.10 -0.60 -3.84
N ALA A 95 -0.54 -1.21 -2.74
CA ALA A 95 -1.93 -1.62 -2.61
C ALA A 95 -2.89 -0.42 -2.82
N PRO A 96 -4.01 -0.62 -3.52
CA PRO A 96 -4.95 0.47 -3.82
C PRO A 96 -5.61 1.06 -2.58
N ASP A 97 -5.68 0.30 -1.49
CA ASP A 97 -6.23 0.70 -0.19
C ASP A 97 -5.34 0.15 0.95
N TYR A 98 -5.74 0.38 2.20
CA TYR A 98 -5.16 -0.25 3.37
C TYR A 98 -5.60 -1.71 3.51
N LEU A 99 -4.87 -2.49 4.31
CA LEU A 99 -5.20 -3.88 4.61
C LEU A 99 -6.68 -4.04 4.99
N CYS A 100 -7.34 -4.92 4.26
CA CYS A 100 -8.73 -5.31 4.47
C CYS A 100 -8.90 -6.82 4.23
N VAL A 101 -9.94 -7.39 4.81
CA VAL A 101 -10.35 -8.79 4.62
C VAL A 101 -11.70 -8.82 3.94
N GLY A 102 -12.02 -9.91 3.27
CA GLY A 102 -13.31 -10.10 2.61
C GLY A 102 -13.22 -10.24 1.09
N THR A 103 -14.34 -9.98 0.43
CA THR A 103 -14.49 -10.03 -1.03
C THR A 103 -14.50 -8.62 -1.64
N ASP A 104 -14.63 -8.50 -2.96
CA ASP A 104 -14.73 -7.17 -3.59
C ASP A 104 -16.02 -6.42 -3.18
N GLU A 105 -17.07 -7.19 -2.84
CA GLU A 105 -18.40 -6.70 -2.51
C GLU A 105 -18.64 -6.51 -1.01
N ASP A 106 -17.99 -7.31 -0.14
CA ASP A 106 -18.11 -7.24 1.31
C ASP A 106 -16.73 -7.35 1.96
N PHE A 107 -16.14 -6.19 2.26
CA PHE A 107 -14.82 -6.08 2.87
C PHE A 107 -14.79 -5.13 4.07
N LEU A 108 -13.80 -5.35 4.94
CA LEU A 108 -13.55 -4.57 6.14
C LEU A 108 -12.08 -4.17 6.20
N ARG A 109 -11.80 -2.86 6.23
CA ARG A 109 -10.46 -2.34 6.56
C ARG A 109 -10.15 -2.62 8.03
N LEU A 110 -9.04 -3.31 8.28
CA LEU A 110 -8.68 -3.78 9.61
C LEU A 110 -7.45 -3.05 10.15
N PRO A 111 -7.61 -2.24 11.19
CA PRO A 111 -6.52 -1.96 12.12
C PRO A 111 -5.97 -3.27 12.71
N LEU A 112 -4.65 -3.41 12.70
CA LEU A 112 -3.91 -4.57 13.19
C LEU A 112 -2.73 -4.10 14.04
N THR A 113 -2.06 -5.01 14.76
CA THR A 113 -0.72 -4.67 15.26
C THR A 113 0.29 -4.65 14.11
N PRO A 114 1.42 -3.92 14.24
CA PRO A 114 2.48 -3.94 13.24
C PRO A 114 3.05 -5.34 13.01
N ARG A 115 3.04 -6.21 14.02
CA ARG A 115 3.50 -7.61 13.90
C ARG A 115 2.64 -8.38 12.89
N ALA A 116 1.32 -8.32 13.03
CA ALA A 116 0.42 -9.00 12.12
C ALA A 116 0.47 -8.42 10.69
N ALA A 117 0.50 -7.09 10.58
CA ALA A 117 0.65 -6.42 9.30
C ALA A 117 1.97 -6.76 8.60
N GLN A 118 3.08 -6.86 9.34
CA GLN A 118 4.36 -7.28 8.78
C GLN A 118 4.30 -8.71 8.26
N ARG A 119 3.70 -9.65 9.00
CA ARG A 119 3.52 -11.03 8.53
C ARG A 119 2.73 -11.10 7.22
N ILE A 120 1.70 -10.25 7.08
CA ILE A 120 0.92 -10.13 5.83
C ILE A 120 1.78 -9.52 4.70
N ALA A 121 2.58 -8.50 5.01
CA ALA A 121 3.50 -7.91 4.04
C ALA A 121 4.52 -8.94 3.54
N ASP A 122 5.12 -9.71 4.45
CA ASP A 122 6.08 -10.77 4.13
C ASP A 122 5.44 -11.86 3.25
N LEU A 123 4.24 -12.32 3.60
CA LEU A 123 3.46 -13.30 2.83
C LEU A 123 3.25 -12.86 1.37
N LEU A 124 3.03 -11.56 1.15
CA LEU A 124 2.74 -11.01 -0.17
C LEU A 124 3.96 -10.41 -0.87
N GLY A 125 5.18 -10.61 -0.34
CA GLY A 125 6.40 -10.06 -0.93
C GLY A 125 6.40 -8.53 -0.96
N CYS A 126 5.90 -7.91 0.10
CA CYS A 126 5.74 -6.47 0.27
C CYS A 126 6.52 -5.96 1.48
N PHE A 127 6.63 -4.63 1.59
CA PHE A 127 7.04 -3.93 2.81
C PHE A 127 5.96 -2.93 3.22
N LEU A 128 6.07 -2.40 4.44
CA LEU A 128 5.13 -1.42 4.97
C LEU A 128 5.54 0.01 4.59
N SER A 129 4.54 0.87 4.42
CA SER A 129 4.70 2.28 4.01
C SER A 129 5.68 3.07 4.91
N THR A 130 6.16 4.21 4.42
CA THR A 130 6.96 5.20 5.15
C THR A 130 6.23 6.55 5.13
N PRO A 131 6.63 7.57 5.92
CA PRO A 131 6.04 8.90 5.80
C PRO A 131 6.13 9.46 4.37
N THR A 132 7.28 9.30 3.73
CA THR A 132 7.52 9.76 2.36
C THR A 132 6.64 9.04 1.34
N ILE A 133 6.47 7.72 1.47
CA ILE A 133 5.56 6.96 0.59
C ILE A 133 4.11 7.36 0.85
N CYS A 134 3.71 7.57 2.11
CA CYS A 134 2.38 8.01 2.48
C CYS A 134 2.00 9.32 1.77
N ASP A 135 2.91 10.31 1.76
CA ASP A 135 2.71 11.58 1.04
C ASP A 135 2.65 11.39 -0.48
N GLN A 136 3.54 10.57 -1.05
CA GLN A 136 3.58 10.30 -2.49
C GLN A 136 2.31 9.59 -2.96
N VAL A 137 1.83 8.62 -2.17
CA VAL A 137 0.56 7.92 -2.40
C VAL A 137 -0.61 8.90 -2.34
N TYR A 138 -0.66 9.78 -1.34
CA TYR A 138 -1.73 10.79 -1.26
C TYR A 138 -1.74 11.67 -2.52
N ARG A 139 -0.59 12.18 -2.95
CA ARG A 139 -0.48 13.00 -4.19
C ARG A 139 -1.00 12.22 -5.41
N ALA A 140 -0.56 10.98 -5.58
CA ALA A 140 -0.92 10.12 -6.71
C ALA A 140 -2.37 9.57 -6.65
N ALA A 141 -3.01 9.55 -5.48
CA ALA A 141 -4.33 8.96 -5.31
C ALA A 141 -5.40 9.66 -6.14
N ARG A 142 -6.14 8.87 -6.92
CA ARG A 142 -7.31 9.32 -7.70
C ARG A 142 -8.49 9.65 -6.78
N VAL A 143 -8.63 8.89 -5.69
CA VAL A 143 -9.71 9.07 -4.72
C VAL A 143 -9.10 9.57 -3.42
N LYS A 144 -9.35 10.83 -3.09
CA LYS A 144 -8.96 11.44 -1.82
C LYS A 144 -10.20 11.55 -0.94
N LEU A 145 -10.05 11.07 0.29
CA LEU A 145 -11.11 10.97 1.28
C LEU A 145 -10.74 11.85 2.47
N GLU A 146 -11.72 12.56 3.02
CA GLU A 146 -11.50 13.41 4.19
C GLU A 146 -11.40 12.57 5.46
N PRO A 147 -10.48 12.88 6.38
CA PRO A 147 -10.42 12.28 7.71
C PRO A 147 -11.76 12.31 8.44
N MET A 148 -12.15 11.20 9.06
CA MET A 148 -13.38 11.06 9.85
C MET A 148 -13.06 10.67 11.30
N PRO A 149 -12.69 11.62 12.17
CA PRO A 149 -12.32 11.31 13.55
C PRO A 149 -13.50 10.75 14.37
N MET A 150 -13.21 9.72 15.15
CA MET A 150 -14.09 9.15 16.18
C MET A 150 -13.47 9.36 17.57
N MET A 151 -14.29 9.78 18.53
CA MET A 151 -13.85 10.22 19.87
C MET A 151 -14.02 9.15 20.95
N CYS A 152 -14.87 8.16 20.73
CA CYS A 152 -15.25 7.15 21.74
C CYS A 152 -14.79 5.75 21.32
N GLU A 153 -14.45 4.92 22.31
CA GLU A 153 -14.15 3.48 22.15
C GLU A 153 -13.17 3.18 21.01
N ARG A 154 -12.09 3.96 20.93
CA ARG A 154 -11.23 4.03 19.73
C ARG A 154 -10.56 2.69 19.37
N GLU A 155 -10.33 1.83 20.36
CA GLU A 155 -9.68 0.52 20.22
C GLU A 155 -10.69 -0.63 20.05
N SER A 156 -12.00 -0.34 20.12
CA SER A 156 -13.02 -1.38 20.01
C SER A 156 -13.18 -1.86 18.56
N PHE A 157 -13.39 -3.16 18.40
CA PHE A 157 -13.65 -3.74 17.08
C PHE A 157 -14.92 -3.16 16.43
N ARG A 158 -15.94 -2.86 17.23
CA ARG A 158 -17.16 -2.18 16.78
C ARG A 158 -16.84 -0.84 16.12
N THR A 159 -15.98 -0.03 16.72
CA THR A 159 -15.52 1.25 16.15
C THR A 159 -14.80 1.04 14.82
N PHE A 160 -14.01 -0.03 14.67
CA PHE A 160 -13.33 -0.34 13.40
C PHE A 160 -14.34 -0.59 12.28
N VAL A 161 -15.39 -1.37 12.59
CA VAL A 161 -16.50 -1.67 11.67
C VAL A 161 -17.27 -0.40 11.29
N VAL A 162 -17.64 0.43 12.27
CA VAL A 162 -18.34 1.70 12.01
C VAL A 162 -17.49 2.62 11.13
N HIS A 163 -16.20 2.78 11.45
CA HIS A 163 -15.31 3.63 10.66
C HIS A 163 -15.15 3.14 9.21
N ASN A 164 -15.14 1.82 8.98
CA ASN A 164 -15.14 1.27 7.62
C ASN A 164 -16.38 1.71 6.83
N TYR A 165 -17.57 1.69 7.42
CA TYR A 165 -18.79 2.15 6.75
C TYR A 165 -18.82 3.66 6.51
N LEU A 166 -18.27 4.47 7.43
CA LEU A 166 -18.09 5.91 7.19
C LEU A 166 -17.19 6.17 5.98
N ILE A 167 -16.08 5.43 5.87
CA ILE A 167 -15.18 5.50 4.71
C ILE A 167 -15.90 5.08 3.43
N GLU A 168 -16.65 3.96 3.44
CA GLU A 168 -17.39 3.50 2.25
C GLU A 168 -18.49 4.49 1.84
N GLY A 169 -19.19 5.10 2.81
CA GLY A 169 -20.18 6.14 2.57
C GLY A 169 -19.60 7.39 1.89
N GLN A 170 -18.35 7.74 2.22
CA GLN A 170 -17.62 8.79 1.51
C GLN A 170 -17.08 8.30 0.16
N ARG A 171 -16.56 7.08 0.09
CA ARG A 171 -15.98 6.47 -1.13
C ARG A 171 -17.01 6.38 -2.25
N LYS A 172 -18.26 6.03 -1.93
CA LYS A 172 -19.38 5.90 -2.89
C LYS A 172 -19.01 5.05 -4.11
N GLY A 173 -18.32 3.93 -3.88
CA GLY A 173 -17.90 3.01 -4.94
C GLY A 173 -16.79 3.52 -5.87
N ARG A 174 -16.26 4.74 -5.68
CA ARG A 174 -15.13 5.26 -6.46
C ARG A 174 -13.93 4.30 -6.37
N LYS A 175 -13.31 4.01 -7.52
CA LYS A 175 -12.24 3.01 -7.69
C LYS A 175 -10.90 3.68 -8.04
N GLY A 176 -9.81 2.96 -7.78
CA GLY A 176 -8.44 3.41 -8.01
C GLY A 176 -7.64 3.46 -6.72
N LEU A 177 -6.49 4.13 -6.74
CA LEU A 177 -5.72 4.42 -5.53
C LEU A 177 -6.49 5.39 -4.63
N ILE A 178 -6.71 4.97 -3.38
CA ILE A 178 -7.47 5.72 -2.37
C ILE A 178 -6.54 6.13 -1.23
N ALA A 179 -6.64 7.37 -0.75
CA ALA A 179 -5.84 7.89 0.36
C ALA A 179 -6.58 8.96 1.19
N GLY A 180 -6.03 9.31 2.35
CA GLY A 180 -6.53 10.36 3.25
C GLY A 180 -7.43 9.85 4.38
N HIS A 181 -7.96 8.63 4.28
CA HIS A 181 -8.96 8.08 5.20
C HIS A 181 -8.43 7.38 6.45
N LYS A 182 -7.12 7.16 6.59
CA LYS A 182 -6.48 6.57 7.78
C LYS A 182 -5.14 7.24 8.07
N LYS A 183 -4.62 7.03 9.28
CA LYS A 183 -3.20 7.19 9.61
C LYS A 183 -2.46 5.95 9.13
N ASP A 184 -1.40 6.14 8.36
CA ASP A 184 -0.48 5.06 8.04
C ASP A 184 0.31 4.70 9.30
N VAL A 185 0.40 3.40 9.60
CA VAL A 185 1.46 2.88 10.46
C VAL A 185 2.70 2.68 9.59
N VAL A 186 3.78 3.38 9.91
CA VAL A 186 4.91 3.60 8.98
C VAL A 186 6.25 3.11 9.51
N LEU A 187 7.13 2.69 8.61
CA LEU A 187 8.55 2.49 8.86
C LEU A 187 9.27 3.85 8.83
N THR A 188 10.04 4.15 9.87
CA THR A 188 10.76 5.42 9.99
C THR A 188 11.96 5.30 10.91
N ALA A 189 13.02 6.07 10.63
CA ALA A 189 14.17 6.21 11.53
C ALA A 189 13.80 6.71 12.94
N ALA A 190 12.63 7.35 13.12
CA ALA A 190 12.16 7.79 14.44
C ALA A 190 11.90 6.63 15.43
N LEU A 191 11.82 5.39 14.95
CA LEU A 191 11.68 4.16 15.75
C LEU A 191 13.02 3.53 16.14
N GLU A 192 14.15 4.03 15.64
CA GLU A 192 15.46 3.50 16.01
C GLU A 192 15.72 3.72 17.50
N GLY A 193 16.14 2.65 18.19
CA GLY A 193 16.27 2.64 19.65
C GLY A 193 14.95 2.56 20.42
N LYS A 194 13.81 2.35 19.74
CA LYS A 194 12.46 2.26 20.35
C LYS A 194 11.74 0.96 19.94
N PRO A 195 12.25 -0.22 20.33
CA PRO A 195 11.77 -1.52 19.83
C PRO A 195 10.28 -1.78 20.11
N ASP A 196 9.73 -1.20 21.19
CA ASP A 196 8.35 -1.43 21.61
C ASP A 196 7.35 -0.37 21.13
N ARG A 197 7.71 0.45 20.14
CA ARG A 197 6.89 1.57 19.66
C ARG A 197 6.36 1.37 18.24
N ILE A 198 5.25 2.02 17.94
CA ILE A 198 4.75 2.21 16.56
C ILE A 198 5.02 3.64 16.10
N ALA A 199 5.00 3.88 14.80
CA ALA A 199 4.98 5.22 14.24
C ALA A 199 3.71 5.41 13.42
N LEU A 200 2.97 6.48 13.72
CA LEU A 200 1.81 6.91 12.95
C LEU A 200 2.16 8.14 12.13
N TYR A 201 1.60 8.24 10.93
CA TYR A 201 1.74 9.41 10.06
C TYR A 201 0.53 9.55 9.12
N GLY A 202 0.30 10.75 8.58
CA GLY A 202 -0.65 10.97 7.49
C GLY A 202 -2.03 11.41 7.97
N TRP A 203 -3.08 10.71 7.54
CA TRP A 203 -4.48 11.13 7.69
C TRP A 203 -4.70 12.53 7.08
N HIS A 204 -4.32 12.65 5.81
CA HIS A 204 -4.25 13.92 5.10
C HIS A 204 -5.63 14.53 4.88
N THR A 205 -5.76 15.83 5.14
CA THR A 205 -6.89 16.65 4.69
C THR A 205 -6.90 16.78 3.17
N LEU A 206 -8.01 17.23 2.59
CA LEU A 206 -8.19 17.31 1.12
C LEU A 206 -7.13 18.17 0.42
N ASP A 207 -6.59 19.18 1.09
CA ASP A 207 -5.47 20.02 0.63
C ASP A 207 -4.10 19.30 0.66
N GLY A 208 -4.04 18.08 1.19
CA GLY A 208 -2.85 17.24 1.27
C GLY A 208 -1.96 17.51 2.47
N LYS A 209 -2.44 18.22 3.50
CA LYS A 209 -1.72 18.37 4.75
C LYS A 209 -1.96 17.16 5.67
N PRO A 210 -0.92 16.49 6.19
CA PRO A 210 -1.11 15.43 7.17
C PRO A 210 -1.60 16.03 8.51
N ILE A 211 -2.70 15.51 9.06
CA ILE A 211 -3.15 15.86 10.42
C ILE A 211 -2.23 15.18 11.45
N GLN A 212 -1.79 13.96 11.17
CA GLN A 212 -0.90 13.20 12.02
C GLN A 212 0.56 13.39 11.58
N PRO A 213 1.37 14.19 12.29
CA PRO A 213 2.82 14.14 12.10
C PRO A 213 3.37 12.80 12.58
N VAL A 214 4.65 12.52 12.30
CA VAL A 214 5.31 11.30 12.79
C VAL A 214 5.20 11.25 14.30
N TYR A 215 4.48 10.25 14.80
CA TYR A 215 4.20 10.10 16.23
C TYR A 215 4.56 8.71 16.71
N THR A 216 5.50 8.63 17.65
CA THR A 216 6.01 7.37 18.23
C THR A 216 5.63 7.19 19.70
N GLY A 217 4.57 7.85 20.17
CA GLY A 217 4.18 7.81 21.58
C GLY A 217 3.43 6.52 21.98
N HIS A 218 2.88 5.79 21.01
CA HIS A 218 2.15 4.56 21.26
C HIS A 218 3.08 3.33 21.25
N ILE A 219 2.72 2.35 22.07
CA ILE A 219 3.38 1.05 22.15
C ILE A 219 2.92 0.13 21.01
N PHE A 220 3.72 -0.90 20.68
CA PHE A 220 3.51 -1.75 19.50
C PHE A 220 2.16 -2.48 19.44
N HIS A 221 1.52 -2.71 20.58
CA HIS A 221 0.21 -3.37 20.65
C HIS A 221 -0.97 -2.40 20.74
N TYR A 222 -0.73 -1.08 20.73
CA TYR A 222 -1.79 -0.09 20.60
C TYR A 222 -2.37 -0.14 19.19
N VAL A 223 -3.67 -0.35 19.08
CA VAL A 223 -4.38 -0.45 17.79
C VAL A 223 -5.70 0.28 17.91
N ASP A 224 -5.88 1.34 17.12
CA ASP A 224 -7.13 2.09 17.08
C ASP A 224 -7.76 2.12 15.68
N TYR A 225 -9.02 2.56 15.61
CA TYR A 225 -9.79 2.63 14.37
C TYR A 225 -9.13 3.44 13.25
N SER A 226 -8.21 4.34 13.58
CA SER A 226 -7.59 5.25 12.61
C SER A 226 -6.37 4.63 11.94
N HIS A 227 -5.83 3.53 12.46
CA HIS A 227 -4.67 2.85 11.89
C HIS A 227 -5.01 2.19 10.54
N GLY A 228 -4.08 2.32 9.59
CA GLY A 228 -4.09 1.64 8.31
C GLY A 228 -2.69 1.19 7.94
N PHE A 229 -2.58 -0.01 7.37
CA PHE A 229 -1.32 -0.52 6.81
C PHE A 229 -1.45 -0.58 5.31
N ARG A 230 -0.57 0.12 4.60
CA ARG A 230 -0.49 0.06 3.14
C ARG A 230 0.69 -0.80 2.74
N LEU A 231 0.42 -1.79 1.90
CA LEU A 231 1.44 -2.64 1.32
C LEU A 231 2.11 -1.91 0.15
N VAL A 232 3.43 -2.00 0.10
CA VAL A 232 4.26 -1.52 -1.01
C VAL A 232 5.03 -2.71 -1.56
N ARG A 233 5.02 -2.91 -2.87
CA ARG A 233 5.80 -3.99 -3.49
C ARG A 233 7.28 -3.71 -3.28
N ARG A 234 8.06 -4.75 -3.00
CA ARG A 234 9.51 -4.64 -2.77
C ARG A 234 10.28 -4.08 -3.96
N ASP A 235 9.85 -4.37 -5.19
CA ASP A 235 10.49 -3.87 -6.39
C ASP A 235 10.23 -2.38 -6.61
N ILE A 236 11.31 -1.61 -6.80
CA ILE A 236 11.31 -0.20 -7.15
C ILE A 236 12.11 -0.01 -8.44
N TRP A 237 11.60 0.78 -9.38
CA TRP A 237 12.28 1.09 -10.63
C TRP A 237 12.91 2.46 -10.55
N VAL A 238 14.23 2.53 -10.62
CA VAL A 238 15.03 3.75 -10.58
C VAL A 238 15.74 3.91 -11.92
N ASP A 239 15.39 4.95 -12.69
CA ASP A 239 15.79 5.16 -14.09
C ASP A 239 15.63 3.89 -14.96
N GLY A 240 14.54 3.15 -14.73
CA GLY A 240 14.22 1.91 -15.44
C GLY A 240 14.90 0.65 -14.89
N ARG A 241 15.90 0.78 -14.02
CA ARG A 241 16.52 -0.36 -13.32
C ARG A 241 15.67 -0.79 -12.14
N ARG A 242 15.30 -2.07 -12.10
CA ARG A 242 14.62 -2.69 -10.94
C ARG A 242 15.61 -2.88 -9.79
N MET A 243 15.23 -2.46 -8.59
CA MET A 243 15.98 -2.57 -7.34
C MET A 243 15.05 -3.05 -6.22
N ASP A 244 15.56 -3.81 -5.25
CA ASP A 244 14.80 -4.09 -4.02
C ASP A 244 14.73 -2.83 -3.14
N TYR A 245 13.64 -2.63 -2.41
CA TYR A 245 13.46 -1.44 -1.58
C TYR A 245 14.55 -1.26 -0.53
N THR A 246 15.16 -2.34 -0.03
CA THR A 246 16.28 -2.23 0.92
C THR A 246 17.54 -1.70 0.26
N GLU A 247 17.83 -2.08 -0.99
CA GLU A 247 18.92 -1.50 -1.77
C GLU A 247 18.68 -0.01 -2.02
N VAL A 248 17.43 0.38 -2.33
CA VAL A 248 17.05 1.79 -2.49
C VAL A 248 17.20 2.56 -1.19
N LEU A 249 16.74 1.99 -0.06
CA LEU A 249 16.82 2.62 1.26
C LEU A 249 18.27 2.84 1.72
N PHE A 250 19.18 1.93 1.40
CA PHE A 250 20.59 2.03 1.78
C PHE A 250 21.48 2.70 0.72
N HIS A 251 20.95 3.01 -0.46
CA HIS A 251 21.70 3.75 -1.48
C HIS A 251 22.00 5.18 -0.98
N PRO A 252 23.23 5.71 -1.15
CA PRO A 252 23.61 7.06 -0.67
C PRO A 252 22.67 8.20 -1.12
N GLU A 253 22.06 8.01 -2.28
CA GLU A 253 21.14 8.98 -2.89
C GLU A 253 19.67 8.54 -2.93
N TYR A 254 19.39 7.26 -3.21
CA TYR A 254 18.04 6.82 -3.58
C TYR A 254 17.12 6.60 -2.38
N TRP A 255 17.66 6.66 -1.15
CA TRP A 255 16.86 6.65 0.07
C TRP A 255 15.80 7.77 0.05
N ARG A 256 16.05 8.87 -0.66
CA ARG A 256 15.13 10.02 -0.85
C ARG A 256 13.78 9.63 -1.44
N VAL A 257 13.71 8.48 -2.12
CA VAL A 257 12.45 7.92 -2.63
C VAL A 257 11.55 7.49 -1.47
N LEU A 258 12.15 6.93 -0.41
CA LEU A 258 11.47 6.18 0.63
C LEU A 258 11.47 6.87 1.99
N THR A 259 12.37 7.79 2.27
CA THR A 259 12.45 8.43 3.59
C THR A 259 12.90 9.89 3.48
N ASP A 260 12.66 10.68 4.53
CA ASP A 260 12.94 12.12 4.60
C ASP A 260 14.39 12.43 5.00
N ARG A 261 15.13 11.43 5.49
CA ARG A 261 16.51 11.59 5.96
C ARG A 261 17.38 10.38 5.62
N PRO A 262 18.69 10.58 5.43
CA PRO A 262 19.61 9.46 5.23
C PRO A 262 19.73 8.59 6.48
N GLY A 263 20.18 7.36 6.30
CA GLY A 263 20.64 6.50 7.40
C GLY A 263 19.56 5.74 8.16
N GLN A 264 18.30 5.76 7.69
CA GLN A 264 17.27 4.88 8.24
C GLN A 264 17.71 3.41 8.11
N LYS A 265 17.78 2.71 9.24
CA LYS A 265 18.14 1.28 9.33
C LYS A 265 16.92 0.37 9.37
N MET A 266 15.80 0.88 9.88
CA MET A 266 14.57 0.10 10.00
C MET A 266 13.96 -0.19 8.62
N THR A 267 13.87 -1.48 8.29
CA THR A 267 13.31 -2.00 7.03
C THR A 267 12.01 -2.77 7.21
N ALA A 268 11.66 -3.13 8.46
CA ALA A 268 10.47 -3.91 8.81
C ALA A 268 10.17 -3.78 10.32
N TYR A 269 8.92 -4.04 10.71
CA TYR A 269 8.60 -4.32 12.12
C TYR A 269 8.99 -5.76 12.49
N PRO A 270 9.16 -6.10 13.78
CA PRO A 270 9.36 -7.49 14.19
C PRO A 270 8.14 -8.35 13.85
N ALA A 271 8.37 -9.45 13.11
CA ALA A 271 7.32 -10.40 12.69
C ALA A 271 7.18 -11.62 13.63
N ARG A 272 8.09 -11.77 14.60
CA ARG A 272 8.11 -12.85 15.61
C ARG A 272 7.74 -12.31 16.98
#